data_AF-A0A7C3DMH0-F1
#
_entry.id   AF-A0A7C3DMH0-F1
#
_cell.length_a   1.000
_cell.length_b   1.000
_cell.length_c   1.000
_cell.angle_alpha   90.00
_cell.angle_beta   90.00
_cell.angle_gamma   90.00
#
_symmetry.space_group_name_H-M   'P 1'
#
loop_
_entity.id
_entity.type
_entity.pdbx_description
1 polymer ?
#
loop_
_entity_poly.entity_id
_entity_poly.type
_entity_poly.pdbx_seq_one_letter_code
_entity_poly.pdbx_strand_id
1 'polypeptide(L)'
;MKTTPAKARAYARIGDGAMRFGTLAIDQRPPLMQIVAQALGRDPESVGPEVTELKGLLAETLARGVTGILIDPHYAFPAAMPVLPRETGLMLTLEHHRFLTVEGGWRKSAIIPGWSVEQAVRMGADGLKLLAWHRPDAPPEITEHQLNFVRSVGEACRKADRLFIFEVLPYPLPGEDAPTYNARLREMSLEIAAAFADPGFHIDLYKLAFPGAAGLVREFGGKGYSLDDLEADMKEYSKLPAPWLLLSGGLNADQFVQVLEAALRAGARGYLAGRAVWQHPLRFYPDRSRLREALREEGLETLHRLNELLHTIKPIHPEVDWRLEGIAG
;
A
#
# COMPACT_ATOMS: atom_id res chain seq x y z
N MET A 1 20.99 1.47 -6.70
CA MET A 1 20.45 2.10 -5.47
C MET A 1 21.34 1.68 -4.32
N LYS A 2 22.03 2.63 -3.67
CA LYS A 2 22.85 2.35 -2.49
C LYS A 2 21.98 2.38 -1.24
N THR A 3 22.19 1.45 -0.32
CA THR A 3 21.43 1.37 0.94
C THR A 3 22.24 0.69 2.04
N THR A 4 21.74 0.74 3.26
CA THR A 4 22.38 0.09 4.43
C THR A 4 22.21 -1.43 4.38
N PRO A 5 23.03 -2.21 5.09
CA PRO A 5 22.84 -3.65 5.19
C PRO A 5 21.45 -4.06 5.69
N ALA A 6 20.89 -3.38 6.68
CA ALA A 6 19.58 -3.73 7.24
C ALA A 6 18.45 -3.46 6.24
N LYS A 7 18.48 -2.31 5.55
CA LYS A 7 17.50 -2.01 4.50
C LYS A 7 17.64 -2.93 3.29
N ALA A 8 18.87 -3.27 2.86
CA ALA A 8 19.08 -4.25 1.79
C ALA A 8 18.47 -5.62 2.16
N ARG A 9 18.66 -6.06 3.41
CA ARG A 9 18.05 -7.30 3.91
C ARG A 9 16.53 -7.19 3.93
N ALA A 10 15.98 -6.07 4.41
CA ALA A 10 14.55 -5.84 4.45
C ALA A 10 13.91 -5.83 3.05
N TYR A 11 14.56 -5.22 2.05
CA TYR A 11 14.09 -5.28 0.66
C TYR A 11 14.01 -6.72 0.15
N ALA A 12 15.01 -7.54 0.43
CA ALA A 12 15.01 -8.95 0.07
C ALA A 12 13.97 -9.76 0.86
N ARG A 13 13.52 -9.30 2.03
CA ARG A 13 12.47 -9.94 2.83
C ARG A 13 11.07 -9.65 2.30
N ILE A 14 10.80 -8.43 1.87
CA ILE A 14 9.47 -8.03 1.36
C ILE A 14 9.34 -8.16 -0.16
N GLY A 15 10.40 -8.57 -0.85
CA GLY A 15 10.45 -8.77 -2.30
C GLY A 15 11.07 -10.12 -2.68
N ASP A 16 11.30 -10.34 -3.97
CA ASP A 16 11.85 -11.60 -4.52
C ASP A 16 13.39 -11.68 -4.52
N GLY A 17 14.08 -10.74 -3.85
CA GLY A 17 15.54 -10.59 -3.91
C GLY A 17 16.08 -9.89 -5.17
N ALA A 18 15.22 -9.63 -6.16
CA ALA A 18 15.50 -8.91 -7.39
C ALA A 18 14.78 -7.56 -7.46
N MET A 19 14.44 -6.99 -6.29
CA MET A 19 13.65 -5.76 -6.16
C MET A 19 12.36 -5.82 -6.95
N ARG A 20 11.67 -6.98 -6.91
CA ARG A 20 10.29 -7.11 -7.36
C ARG A 20 9.41 -7.44 -6.16
N PHE A 21 8.27 -6.78 -6.07
CA PHE A 21 7.43 -6.80 -4.88
C PHE A 21 6.03 -7.27 -5.26
N GLY A 22 5.77 -8.56 -5.06
CA GLY A 22 4.41 -9.12 -5.13
C GLY A 22 3.86 -9.18 -3.72
N THR A 23 3.14 -8.14 -3.29
CA THR A 23 2.80 -7.96 -1.86
C THR A 23 1.31 -7.81 -1.61
N LEU A 24 0.87 -8.28 -0.44
CA LEU A 24 -0.53 -8.29 -0.02
C LEU A 24 -0.77 -7.23 1.06
N ALA A 25 -1.86 -6.46 0.94
CA ALA A 25 -2.33 -5.54 1.96
C ALA A 25 -3.63 -6.05 2.59
N ILE A 26 -3.61 -6.22 3.91
CA ILE A 26 -4.78 -6.51 4.74
C ILE A 26 -4.88 -5.54 5.94
N ASP A 27 -4.25 -4.36 5.87
CA ASP A 27 -4.26 -3.33 6.91
C ASP A 27 -5.51 -2.43 6.92
N GLN A 28 -6.47 -2.69 6.02
CA GLN A 28 -7.71 -1.93 5.92
C GLN A 28 -8.53 -2.11 7.20
N ARG A 29 -8.93 -0.99 7.81
CA ARG A 29 -9.75 -0.96 9.04
C ARG A 29 -11.21 -0.58 8.72
N PRO A 30 -11.59 0.70 8.50
CA PRO A 30 -12.98 1.06 8.22
C PRO A 30 -13.65 0.29 7.07
N PRO A 31 -13.02 0.09 5.89
CA PRO A 31 -13.68 -0.64 4.81
C PRO A 31 -14.00 -2.09 5.16
N LEU A 32 -13.12 -2.75 5.94
CA LEU A 32 -13.34 -4.14 6.32
C LEU A 32 -14.37 -4.25 7.45
N MET A 33 -14.35 -3.32 8.41
CA MET A 33 -15.39 -3.18 9.43
C MET A 33 -16.77 -3.01 8.79
N GLN A 34 -16.91 -2.18 7.76
CA GLN A 34 -18.16 -1.99 7.03
C GLN A 34 -18.65 -3.27 6.36
N ILE A 35 -17.77 -4.01 5.66
CA ILE A 35 -18.14 -5.27 5.00
C ILE A 35 -18.64 -6.30 6.02
N VAL A 36 -17.90 -6.47 7.14
CA VAL A 36 -18.26 -7.43 8.19
C VAL A 36 -19.56 -7.03 8.88
N ALA A 37 -19.71 -5.75 9.23
CA ALA A 37 -20.89 -5.21 9.89
C ALA A 37 -22.16 -5.35 9.03
N GLN A 38 -22.05 -5.05 7.72
CA GLN A 38 -23.16 -5.23 6.78
C GLN A 38 -23.60 -6.69 6.70
N ALA A 39 -22.65 -7.62 6.59
CA ALA A 39 -22.96 -9.05 6.50
C ALA A 39 -23.57 -9.63 7.78
N LEU A 40 -23.26 -9.03 8.94
CA LEU A 40 -23.78 -9.46 10.25
C LEU A 40 -24.97 -8.64 10.75
N GLY A 41 -25.39 -7.59 10.03
CA GLY A 41 -26.44 -6.68 10.48
C GLY A 41 -26.08 -5.93 11.78
N ARG A 42 -24.82 -5.54 11.96
CA ARG A 42 -24.28 -4.91 13.18
C ARG A 42 -23.68 -3.54 12.92
N ASP A 43 -23.34 -2.83 14.00
CA ASP A 43 -22.59 -1.57 13.92
C ASP A 43 -21.11 -1.83 13.58
N PRO A 44 -20.49 -1.06 12.64
CA PRO A 44 -19.08 -1.20 12.27
C PRO A 44 -18.07 -1.12 13.42
N GLU A 45 -18.33 -0.32 14.46
CA GLU A 45 -17.44 -0.23 15.62
C GLU A 45 -17.58 -1.43 16.55
N SER A 46 -18.65 -2.23 16.40
CA SER A 46 -18.92 -3.40 17.24
C SER A 46 -18.33 -4.72 16.73
N VAL A 47 -17.76 -4.76 15.51
CA VAL A 47 -17.33 -6.02 14.84
C VAL A 47 -15.83 -6.29 14.87
N GLY A 48 -15.12 -5.70 15.84
CA GLY A 48 -13.67 -5.84 15.98
C GLY A 48 -13.17 -7.30 16.02
N PRO A 49 -13.74 -8.20 16.84
CA PRO A 49 -13.35 -9.61 16.87
C PRO A 49 -13.48 -10.31 15.52
N GLU A 50 -14.59 -10.09 14.82
CA GLU A 50 -14.86 -10.70 13.52
C GLU A 50 -13.91 -10.16 12.42
N VAL A 51 -13.56 -8.88 12.50
CA VAL A 51 -12.53 -8.27 11.63
C VAL A 51 -11.16 -8.90 11.87
N THR A 52 -10.78 -9.14 13.14
CA THR A 52 -9.55 -9.84 13.51
C THR A 52 -9.53 -11.27 12.96
N GLU A 53 -10.61 -12.02 13.13
CA GLU A 53 -10.72 -13.39 12.59
C GLU A 53 -10.63 -13.43 11.07
N LEU A 54 -11.30 -12.49 10.39
CA LEU A 54 -11.26 -12.39 8.93
C LEU A 54 -9.84 -12.09 8.44
N LYS A 55 -9.12 -11.16 9.08
CA LYS A 55 -7.71 -10.85 8.76
C LYS A 55 -6.80 -12.07 8.97
N GLY A 56 -7.04 -12.85 10.02
CA GLY A 56 -6.35 -14.13 10.24
C GLY A 56 -6.59 -15.11 9.09
N LEU A 57 -7.83 -15.26 8.63
CA LEU A 57 -8.17 -16.12 7.49
C LEU A 57 -7.50 -15.65 6.20
N LEU A 58 -7.48 -14.34 5.93
CA LEU A 58 -6.79 -13.77 4.77
C LEU A 58 -5.28 -14.06 4.81
N ALA A 59 -4.64 -13.90 5.97
CA ALA A 59 -3.23 -14.21 6.15
C ALA A 59 -2.95 -15.72 5.97
N GLU A 60 -3.74 -16.59 6.61
CA GLU A 60 -3.64 -18.05 6.53
C GLU A 60 -3.70 -18.55 5.08
N THR A 61 -4.60 -17.98 4.28
CA THR A 61 -4.89 -18.45 2.92
C THR A 61 -3.95 -17.86 1.87
N LEU A 62 -3.61 -16.57 1.97
CA LEU A 62 -2.96 -15.83 0.88
C LEU A 62 -1.47 -15.54 1.10
N ALA A 63 -0.97 -15.55 2.35
CA ALA A 63 0.39 -15.07 2.63
C ALA A 63 1.50 -15.87 1.92
N ARG A 64 1.27 -17.17 1.65
CA ARG A 64 2.22 -18.00 0.89
C ARG A 64 2.36 -17.60 -0.58
N GLY A 65 1.38 -16.91 -1.13
CA GLY A 65 1.38 -16.45 -2.52
C GLY A 65 2.04 -15.09 -2.74
N VAL A 66 2.64 -14.50 -1.70
CA VAL A 66 3.25 -13.16 -1.76
C VAL A 66 4.63 -13.11 -1.12
N THR A 67 5.45 -12.20 -1.62
CA THR A 67 6.78 -11.87 -1.08
C THR A 67 6.70 -11.14 0.27
N GLY A 68 5.67 -10.33 0.49
CA GLY A 68 5.47 -9.61 1.74
C GLY A 68 4.00 -9.30 2.01
N ILE A 69 3.67 -9.09 3.28
CA ILE A 69 2.30 -8.76 3.74
C ILE A 69 2.30 -7.53 4.64
N LEU A 70 1.41 -6.57 4.32
CA LEU A 70 1.13 -5.38 5.09
C LEU A 70 -0.09 -5.59 5.99
N ILE A 71 0.12 -5.44 7.29
CA ILE A 71 -0.90 -5.65 8.32
C ILE A 71 -0.97 -4.47 9.30
N ASP A 72 -2.15 -4.24 9.87
CA ASP A 72 -2.31 -3.26 10.94
C ASP A 72 -1.93 -3.87 12.32
N PRO A 73 -1.46 -3.04 13.27
CA PRO A 73 -1.04 -3.54 14.59
C PRO A 73 -2.21 -3.90 15.52
N HIS A 74 -3.45 -3.56 15.18
CA HIS A 74 -4.60 -3.69 16.08
C HIS A 74 -5.35 -5.01 15.92
N TYR A 75 -5.81 -5.27 14.70
CA TYR A 75 -6.70 -6.39 14.36
C TYR A 75 -5.94 -7.47 13.61
N ALA A 76 -5.06 -7.09 12.69
CA ALA A 76 -4.38 -8.07 11.84
C ALA A 76 -3.22 -8.76 12.56
N PHE A 77 -2.36 -8.00 13.26
CA PHE A 77 -1.18 -8.54 13.92
C PHE A 77 -1.43 -9.77 14.80
N PRO A 78 -2.34 -9.74 15.80
CA PRO A 78 -2.54 -10.89 16.69
C PRO A 78 -3.03 -12.15 15.96
N ALA A 79 -3.82 -12.00 14.88
CA ALA A 79 -4.39 -13.12 14.14
C ALA A 79 -3.48 -13.63 13.02
N ALA A 80 -2.70 -12.75 12.38
CA ALA A 80 -1.83 -13.11 11.26
C ALA A 80 -0.51 -13.71 11.75
N MET A 81 0.09 -13.16 12.82
CA MET A 81 1.45 -13.53 13.24
C MET A 81 1.66 -15.05 13.45
N PRO A 82 0.72 -15.82 14.05
CA PRO A 82 0.90 -17.26 14.23
C PRO A 82 0.90 -18.07 12.92
N VAL A 83 0.37 -17.51 11.83
CA VAL A 83 0.17 -18.23 10.56
C VAL A 83 1.04 -17.71 9.42
N LEU A 84 1.80 -16.62 9.63
CA LEU A 84 2.65 -16.06 8.59
C LEU A 84 3.78 -17.04 8.20
N PRO A 85 3.99 -17.31 6.90
CA PRO A 85 5.14 -18.08 6.45
C PRO A 85 6.46 -17.39 6.79
N ARG A 86 7.49 -18.19 7.09
CA ARG A 86 8.85 -17.68 7.39
C ARG A 86 9.40 -16.84 6.24
N GLU A 87 9.06 -17.20 5.01
CA GLU A 87 9.58 -16.59 3.78
C GLU A 87 8.90 -15.25 3.47
N THR A 88 7.69 -15.00 3.99
CA THR A 88 6.94 -13.77 3.74
C THR A 88 7.47 -12.63 4.62
N GLY A 89 7.86 -11.52 4.01
CA GLY A 89 8.26 -10.31 4.73
C GLY A 89 7.09 -9.63 5.45
N LEU A 90 7.37 -9.03 6.60
CA LEU A 90 6.36 -8.37 7.42
C LEU A 90 6.41 -6.85 7.25
N MET A 91 5.29 -6.24 6.86
CA MET A 91 5.13 -4.79 6.84
C MET A 91 4.05 -4.36 7.83
N LEU A 92 4.30 -3.29 8.58
CA LEU A 92 3.36 -2.77 9.58
C LEU A 92 2.92 -1.34 9.26
N THR A 93 1.62 -1.10 9.41
CA THR A 93 1.01 0.22 9.30
C THR A 93 1.32 1.09 10.52
N LEU A 94 1.68 2.35 10.29
CA LEU A 94 1.97 3.35 11.32
C LEU A 94 0.81 4.33 11.55
N GLU A 95 0.09 4.71 10.49
CA GLU A 95 -0.93 5.75 10.61
C GLU A 95 -2.20 5.26 11.30
N HIS A 96 -2.86 6.19 11.99
CA HIS A 96 -4.21 5.97 12.46
C HIS A 96 -5.19 6.02 11.28
N HIS A 97 -6.14 5.09 11.23
CA HIS A 97 -7.26 5.18 10.27
C HIS A 97 -8.18 6.38 10.53
N ARG A 98 -8.12 6.96 11.74
CA ARG A 98 -8.82 8.19 12.10
C ARG A 98 -7.87 9.35 11.84
N PHE A 99 -8.41 10.41 11.28
CA PHE A 99 -7.70 11.64 10.97
C PHE A 99 -8.55 12.82 11.47
N LEU A 100 -7.89 13.94 11.75
CA LEU A 100 -8.60 15.16 12.10
C LEU A 100 -9.12 15.79 10.81
N THR A 101 -10.44 15.95 10.72
CA THR A 101 -11.10 16.74 9.67
C THR A 101 -11.35 18.15 10.22
N VAL A 102 -10.83 19.18 9.57
CA VAL A 102 -11.05 20.59 9.94
C VAL A 102 -12.08 21.25 9.02
N GLU A 103 -12.37 22.53 9.25
CA GLU A 103 -13.28 23.33 8.42
C GLU A 103 -12.92 23.20 6.93
N GLY A 104 -13.93 23.07 6.07
CA GLY A 104 -13.74 22.79 4.64
C GLY A 104 -13.46 21.32 4.30
N GLY A 105 -13.37 20.42 5.29
CA GLY A 105 -13.16 18.99 5.07
C GLY A 105 -11.70 18.57 4.88
N TRP A 106 -10.75 19.46 5.17
CA TRP A 106 -9.32 19.17 5.07
C TRP A 106 -8.87 18.18 6.14
N ARG A 107 -7.91 17.32 5.80
CA ARG A 107 -7.49 16.19 6.65
C ARG A 107 -6.07 16.39 7.18
N LYS A 108 -5.89 16.17 8.48
CA LYS A 108 -4.59 16.03 9.14
C LYS A 108 -4.38 14.59 9.60
N SER A 109 -3.38 13.93 9.04
CA SER A 109 -2.99 12.57 9.40
C SER A 109 -2.21 12.54 10.71
N ALA A 110 -2.23 11.39 11.39
CA ALA A 110 -1.51 11.15 12.62
C ALA A 110 -1.09 9.66 12.74
N ILE A 111 -0.08 9.40 13.55
CA ILE A 111 0.29 8.02 13.98
C ILE A 111 -0.77 7.49 14.95
N ILE A 112 -0.91 6.17 15.02
CA ILE A 112 -1.71 5.48 16.04
C ILE A 112 -1.24 5.89 17.45
N PRO A 113 -2.12 6.34 18.35
CA PRO A 113 -1.74 6.67 19.72
C PRO A 113 -1.02 5.53 20.43
N GLY A 114 0.13 5.83 21.05
CA GLY A 114 0.94 4.82 21.74
C GLY A 114 1.72 3.87 20.82
N TRP A 115 1.79 4.18 19.52
CA TRP A 115 2.53 3.44 18.51
C TRP A 115 3.69 4.28 17.96
N SER A 116 4.79 3.63 17.57
CA SER A 116 5.98 4.30 17.06
C SER A 116 6.77 3.41 16.10
N VAL A 117 7.71 4.02 15.38
CA VAL A 117 8.67 3.29 14.52
C VAL A 117 9.46 2.28 15.33
N GLU A 118 9.94 2.65 16.52
CA GLU A 118 10.71 1.78 17.39
C GLU A 118 9.89 0.57 17.87
N GLN A 119 8.62 0.76 18.22
CA GLN A 119 7.74 -0.34 18.60
C GLN A 119 7.46 -1.27 17.42
N ALA A 120 7.23 -0.72 16.23
CA ALA A 120 7.01 -1.51 15.03
C ALA A 120 8.25 -2.34 14.64
N VAL A 121 9.45 -1.78 14.76
CA VAL A 121 10.71 -2.53 14.56
C VAL A 121 10.86 -3.64 15.60
N ARG A 122 10.56 -3.39 16.87
CA ARG A 122 10.60 -4.43 17.93
C ARG A 122 9.61 -5.56 17.69
N MET A 123 8.51 -5.29 16.98
CA MET A 123 7.53 -6.31 16.57
C MET A 123 7.98 -7.11 15.33
N GLY A 124 9.20 -6.88 14.83
CA GLY A 124 9.80 -7.67 13.75
C GLY A 124 9.46 -7.19 12.35
N ALA A 125 8.96 -5.96 12.20
CA ALA A 125 8.67 -5.42 10.87
C ALA A 125 9.93 -5.31 10.01
N ASP A 126 9.83 -5.77 8.76
CA ASP A 126 10.82 -5.56 7.70
C ASP A 126 10.60 -4.18 7.03
N GLY A 127 9.35 -3.72 6.93
CA GLY A 127 9.01 -2.39 6.42
C GLY A 127 7.88 -1.72 7.20
N LEU A 128 7.92 -0.39 7.23
CA LEU A 128 6.97 0.44 7.96
C LEU A 128 6.22 1.32 6.98
N LYS A 129 4.90 1.15 6.94
CA LYS A 129 4.04 1.86 6.02
C LYS A 129 3.37 3.04 6.71
N LEU A 130 3.33 4.19 6.04
CA LEU A 130 2.57 5.36 6.44
C LEU A 130 1.66 5.82 5.31
N LEU A 131 0.38 6.07 5.59
CA LEU A 131 -0.51 6.82 4.71
C LEU A 131 -0.65 8.27 5.15
N ALA A 132 -0.42 9.21 4.23
CA ALA A 132 -0.83 10.60 4.37
C ALA A 132 -1.98 10.94 3.41
N TRP A 133 -2.93 11.74 3.89
CA TRP A 133 -3.92 12.38 3.02
C TRP A 133 -3.31 13.66 2.46
N HIS A 134 -3.41 13.89 1.16
CA HIS A 134 -2.85 15.11 0.57
C HIS A 134 -3.73 15.64 -0.54
N ARG A 135 -3.78 16.97 -0.64
CA ARG A 135 -4.42 17.71 -1.73
C ARG A 135 -3.54 18.92 -2.05
N PRO A 136 -3.17 19.14 -3.33
CA PRO A 136 -2.36 20.30 -3.72
C PRO A 136 -3.07 21.64 -3.50
N ASP A 137 -4.41 21.63 -3.54
CA ASP A 137 -5.27 22.79 -3.32
C ASP A 137 -5.68 22.99 -1.85
N ALA A 138 -5.05 22.28 -0.91
CA ALA A 138 -5.29 22.49 0.52
C ALA A 138 -4.60 23.77 1.04
N PRO A 139 -5.14 24.41 2.09
CA PRO A 139 -4.49 25.55 2.74
C PRO A 139 -3.05 25.21 3.17
N PRO A 140 -2.12 26.19 3.14
CA PRO A 140 -0.71 25.96 3.43
C PRO A 140 -0.44 25.24 4.76
N GLU A 141 -1.21 25.53 5.81
CA GLU A 141 -1.07 24.89 7.12
C GLU A 141 -1.48 23.41 7.12
N ILE A 142 -2.31 22.98 6.17
CA ILE A 142 -2.70 21.58 5.99
C ILE A 142 -1.62 20.84 5.20
N THR A 143 -1.14 21.43 4.10
CA THR A 143 -0.07 20.82 3.30
C THR A 143 1.21 20.72 4.12
N GLU A 144 1.59 21.78 4.85
CA GLU A 144 2.75 21.79 5.73
C GLU A 144 2.65 20.75 6.85
N HIS A 145 1.47 20.58 7.47
CA HIS A 145 1.24 19.51 8.46
C HIS A 145 1.57 18.14 7.86
N GLN A 146 1.09 17.84 6.65
CA GLN A 146 1.29 16.55 6.01
C GLN A 146 2.76 16.34 5.60
N LEU A 147 3.42 17.37 5.07
CA LEU A 147 4.85 17.31 4.72
C LEU A 147 5.71 17.07 5.98
N ASN A 148 5.45 17.81 7.07
CA ASN A 148 6.17 17.64 8.33
C ASN A 148 5.90 16.27 8.96
N PHE A 149 4.66 15.78 8.86
CA PHE A 149 4.28 14.45 9.32
C PHE A 149 5.10 13.36 8.60
N VAL A 150 5.16 13.39 7.27
CA VAL A 150 5.93 12.43 6.46
C VAL A 150 7.43 12.54 6.74
N ARG A 151 7.96 13.77 6.82
CA ARG A 151 9.39 14.01 7.11
C ARG A 151 9.79 13.44 8.47
N SER A 152 8.99 13.69 9.51
CA SER A 152 9.29 13.18 10.86
C SER A 152 9.31 11.65 10.93
N VAL A 153 8.40 10.97 10.22
CA VAL A 153 8.37 9.50 10.15
C VAL A 153 9.53 8.97 9.33
N GLY A 154 9.85 9.60 8.20
CA GLY A 154 11.02 9.25 7.38
C GLY A 154 12.33 9.29 8.17
N GLU A 155 12.54 10.35 8.95
CA GLU A 155 13.69 10.47 9.85
C GLU A 155 13.73 9.36 10.92
N ALA A 156 12.58 9.03 11.51
CA ALA A 156 12.50 7.95 12.49
C ALA A 156 12.84 6.59 11.85
N CYS A 157 12.30 6.28 10.66
CA CYS A 157 12.61 5.06 9.91
C CYS A 157 14.09 4.99 9.52
N ARG A 158 14.67 6.11 9.07
CA ARG A 158 16.11 6.22 8.76
C ARG A 158 16.96 5.91 10.00
N LYS A 159 16.62 6.50 11.15
CA LYS A 159 17.32 6.27 12.42
C LYS A 159 17.20 4.82 12.90
N ALA A 160 16.05 4.19 12.67
CA ALA A 160 15.79 2.80 13.05
C ALA A 160 16.30 1.77 12.01
N ASP A 161 16.95 2.24 10.95
CA ASP A 161 17.45 1.47 9.81
C ASP A 161 16.40 0.50 9.23
N ARG A 162 15.18 1.02 9.03
CA ARG A 162 14.02 0.27 8.55
C ARG A 162 13.43 0.90 7.30
N LEU A 163 12.85 0.07 6.41
CA LEU A 163 12.24 0.57 5.18
C LEU A 163 11.04 1.45 5.50
N PHE A 164 11.04 2.66 4.93
CA PHE A 164 9.89 3.55 4.93
C PHE A 164 9.08 3.41 3.65
N ILE A 165 7.86 2.88 3.77
CA ILE A 165 6.91 2.71 2.68
C ILE A 165 5.87 3.82 2.77
N PHE A 166 5.87 4.74 1.82
CA PHE A 166 4.99 5.90 1.84
C PHE A 166 3.81 5.73 0.88
N GLU A 167 2.60 5.73 1.43
CA GLU A 167 1.35 5.81 0.68
C GLU A 167 0.80 7.23 0.77
N VAL A 168 0.33 7.76 -0.35
CA VAL A 168 -0.36 9.05 -0.39
C VAL A 168 -1.63 8.92 -1.18
N LEU A 169 -2.72 9.46 -0.63
CA LEU A 169 -4.03 9.43 -1.28
C LEU A 169 -4.68 10.82 -1.32
N PRO A 170 -5.26 11.21 -2.47
CA PRO A 170 -6.21 12.31 -2.53
C PRO A 170 -7.53 11.91 -1.85
N TYR A 171 -8.40 12.90 -1.64
CA TYR A 171 -9.73 12.69 -1.10
C TYR A 171 -10.70 13.75 -1.61
N PRO A 172 -11.99 13.42 -1.77
CA PRO A 172 -13.01 14.40 -2.13
C PRO A 172 -13.30 15.36 -0.98
N LEU A 173 -13.62 16.61 -1.30
CA LEU A 173 -14.07 17.61 -0.32
C LEU A 173 -15.60 17.60 -0.15
N PRO A 174 -16.15 18.09 0.98
CA PRO A 174 -17.57 18.31 1.13
C PRO A 174 -18.13 19.17 -0.02
N GLY A 175 -19.16 18.67 -0.71
CA GLY A 175 -19.78 19.34 -1.86
C GLY A 175 -19.11 19.08 -3.21
N GLU A 176 -17.96 18.41 -3.25
CA GLU A 176 -17.32 17.95 -4.50
C GLU A 176 -17.94 16.62 -4.91
N ASP A 177 -18.68 16.60 -6.02
CA ASP A 177 -19.30 15.38 -6.51
C ASP A 177 -18.28 14.42 -7.16
N ALA A 178 -18.68 13.16 -7.31
CA ALA A 178 -17.78 12.13 -7.84
C ALA A 178 -17.28 12.44 -9.28
N PRO A 179 -18.12 12.92 -10.23
CA PRO A 179 -17.64 13.31 -11.55
C PRO A 179 -16.58 14.42 -11.51
N THR A 180 -16.80 15.49 -10.72
CA THR A 180 -15.87 16.61 -10.60
C THR A 180 -14.54 16.16 -10.00
N TYR A 181 -14.61 15.39 -8.92
CA TYR A 181 -13.42 14.82 -8.28
C TYR A 181 -12.64 13.91 -9.25
N ASN A 182 -13.34 13.00 -9.93
CA ASN A 182 -12.73 12.04 -10.86
C ASN A 182 -12.07 12.71 -12.06
N ALA A 183 -12.63 13.84 -12.55
CA ALA A 183 -12.04 14.60 -13.65
C ALA A 183 -10.69 15.22 -13.29
N ARG A 184 -10.49 15.61 -12.02
CA ARG A 184 -9.23 16.19 -11.52
C ARG A 184 -8.23 15.14 -11.04
N LEU A 185 -8.67 13.92 -10.78
CA LEU A 185 -7.87 12.89 -10.11
C LEU A 185 -6.57 12.55 -10.85
N ARG A 186 -6.58 12.58 -12.19
CA ARG A 186 -5.40 12.32 -13.02
C ARG A 186 -4.26 13.30 -12.75
N GLU A 187 -4.53 14.59 -12.89
CA GLU A 187 -3.56 15.66 -12.64
C GLU A 187 -3.19 15.74 -11.15
N MET A 188 -4.19 15.70 -10.28
CA MET A 188 -3.99 15.76 -8.83
C MET A 188 -3.07 14.64 -8.32
N SER A 189 -3.19 13.42 -8.84
CA SER A 189 -2.31 12.30 -8.47
C SER A 189 -0.85 12.53 -8.86
N LEU A 190 -0.58 13.25 -9.95
CA LEU A 190 0.78 13.60 -10.37
C LEU A 190 1.37 14.71 -9.50
N GLU A 191 0.59 15.77 -9.24
CA GLU A 191 0.99 16.86 -8.35
C GLU A 191 1.29 16.38 -6.93
N ILE A 192 0.43 15.48 -6.40
CA ILE A 192 0.63 14.86 -5.10
C ILE A 192 1.95 14.08 -5.06
N ALA A 193 2.25 13.27 -6.08
CA ALA A 193 3.51 12.53 -6.11
C ALA A 193 4.72 13.48 -6.14
N ALA A 194 4.65 14.54 -6.94
CA ALA A 194 5.71 15.55 -7.03
C ALA A 194 5.97 16.27 -5.69
N ALA A 195 4.94 16.52 -4.88
CA ALA A 195 5.07 17.14 -3.57
C ALA A 195 5.95 16.33 -2.58
N PHE A 196 6.10 15.03 -2.81
CA PHE A 196 6.90 14.12 -1.98
C PHE A 196 8.16 13.59 -2.69
N ALA A 197 8.65 14.30 -3.71
CA ALA A 197 9.85 13.91 -4.47
C ALA A 197 11.18 14.30 -3.80
N ASP A 198 11.15 15.07 -2.70
CA ASP A 198 12.37 15.46 -1.96
C ASP A 198 13.01 14.24 -1.27
N PRO A 199 14.29 13.90 -1.57
CA PRO A 199 15.00 12.80 -0.89
C PRO A 199 15.08 12.93 0.64
N GLY A 200 14.91 14.14 1.18
CA GLY A 200 14.82 14.43 2.62
C GLY A 200 13.60 13.82 3.31
N PHE A 201 12.63 13.27 2.58
CA PHE A 201 11.57 12.44 3.17
C PHE A 201 12.03 11.02 3.52
N HIS A 202 13.22 10.59 3.06
CA HIS A 202 13.79 9.28 3.35
C HIS A 202 12.88 8.09 3.00
N ILE A 203 12.08 8.25 1.94
CA ILE A 203 11.17 7.22 1.45
C ILE A 203 12.00 6.13 0.76
N ASP A 204 11.78 4.87 1.15
CA ASP A 204 12.44 3.70 0.57
C ASP A 204 11.57 3.03 -0.50
N LEU A 205 10.24 3.14 -0.39
CA LEU A 205 9.26 2.69 -1.38
C LEU A 205 8.05 3.63 -1.40
N TYR A 206 7.62 4.04 -2.59
CA TYR A 206 6.33 4.71 -2.77
C TYR A 206 5.23 3.67 -3.03
N LYS A 207 4.04 3.88 -2.47
CA LYS A 207 2.83 3.11 -2.76
C LYS A 207 1.81 4.07 -3.38
N LEU A 208 1.59 3.95 -4.69
CA LEU A 208 0.87 4.93 -5.48
C LEU A 208 -0.31 4.30 -6.22
N ALA A 209 -1.39 5.05 -6.35
CA ALA A 209 -2.50 4.71 -7.24
C ALA A 209 -2.11 5.02 -8.69
N PHE A 210 -2.79 4.42 -9.67
CA PHE A 210 -2.72 4.96 -11.03
C PHE A 210 -3.36 6.36 -11.05
N PRO A 211 -2.87 7.29 -11.90
CA PRO A 211 -3.33 8.67 -11.92
C PRO A 211 -4.69 8.76 -12.63
N GLY A 212 -5.78 8.44 -11.94
CA GLY A 212 -7.12 8.58 -12.47
C GLY A 212 -8.21 7.79 -11.75
N ALA A 213 -9.43 7.89 -12.27
CA ALA A 213 -10.59 7.10 -11.89
C ALA A 213 -10.86 5.94 -12.87
N ALA A 214 -11.19 4.77 -12.33
CA ALA A 214 -11.43 3.56 -13.12
C ALA A 214 -12.60 3.73 -14.12
N GLY A 215 -13.66 4.44 -13.72
CA GLY A 215 -14.83 4.69 -14.56
C GLY A 215 -14.57 5.61 -15.77
N LEU A 216 -13.38 6.21 -15.88
CA LEU A 216 -12.97 7.03 -17.01
C LEU A 216 -12.03 6.30 -17.98
N VAL A 217 -11.53 5.11 -17.63
CA VAL A 217 -10.62 4.30 -18.45
C VAL A 217 -11.39 3.64 -19.59
N ARG A 218 -10.97 3.83 -20.85
CA ARG A 218 -11.67 3.34 -22.05
C ARG A 218 -11.80 1.82 -22.08
N GLU A 219 -10.76 1.12 -21.68
CA GLU A 219 -10.69 -0.34 -21.59
C GLU A 219 -11.65 -0.88 -20.53
N PHE A 220 -12.11 -0.04 -19.60
CA PHE A 220 -13.10 -0.37 -18.58
C PHE A 220 -14.50 0.16 -18.89
N GLY A 221 -14.73 0.63 -20.13
CA GLY A 221 -16.01 1.19 -20.60
C GLY A 221 -16.17 2.69 -20.37
N GLY A 222 -15.13 3.37 -19.89
CA GLY A 222 -15.08 4.82 -19.75
C GLY A 222 -14.84 5.56 -21.07
N LYS A 223 -14.78 6.89 -21.01
CA LYS A 223 -14.59 7.77 -22.19
C LYS A 223 -13.49 8.83 -22.01
N GLY A 224 -12.74 8.77 -20.91
CA GLY A 224 -11.68 9.74 -20.62
C GLY A 224 -10.38 9.40 -21.34
N TYR A 225 -9.64 8.44 -20.79
CA TYR A 225 -8.28 8.10 -21.21
C TYR A 225 -8.10 6.59 -21.36
N SER A 226 -7.09 6.19 -22.11
CA SER A 226 -6.68 4.80 -22.32
C SER A 226 -5.68 4.33 -21.25
N LEU A 227 -5.38 3.03 -21.23
CA LEU A 227 -4.28 2.50 -20.44
C LEU A 227 -2.91 3.02 -20.92
N ASP A 228 -2.77 3.32 -22.22
CA ASP A 228 -1.54 3.92 -22.77
C ASP A 228 -1.33 5.35 -22.27
N ASP A 229 -2.41 6.14 -22.18
CA ASP A 229 -2.38 7.47 -21.57
C ASP A 229 -1.92 7.40 -20.10
N LEU A 230 -2.45 6.43 -19.34
CA LEU A 230 -2.07 6.20 -17.95
C LEU A 230 -0.63 5.68 -17.81
N GLU A 231 -0.16 4.83 -18.72
CA GLU A 231 1.24 4.40 -18.75
C GLU A 231 2.16 5.61 -18.93
N ALA A 232 1.82 6.52 -19.84
CA ALA A 232 2.59 7.75 -20.06
C ALA A 232 2.66 8.61 -18.80
N ASP A 233 1.55 8.77 -18.08
CA ASP A 233 1.54 9.51 -16.81
C ASP A 233 2.33 8.81 -15.72
N MET A 234 2.20 7.49 -15.58
CA MET A 234 2.92 6.72 -14.56
C MET A 234 4.44 6.73 -14.77
N LYS A 235 4.94 7.05 -15.97
CA LYS A 235 6.38 7.28 -16.19
C LYS A 235 6.90 8.47 -15.38
N GLU A 236 6.04 9.42 -15.01
CA GLU A 236 6.41 10.51 -14.11
C GLU A 236 6.73 10.01 -12.68
N TYR A 237 6.07 8.94 -12.21
CA TYR A 237 6.40 8.33 -10.92
C TYR A 237 7.81 7.73 -10.88
N SER A 238 8.36 7.35 -12.04
CA SER A 238 9.73 6.85 -12.13
C SER A 238 10.80 7.95 -11.98
N LYS A 239 10.39 9.22 -11.88
CA LYS A 239 11.28 10.35 -11.52
C LYS A 239 11.41 10.54 -9.99
N LEU A 240 10.61 9.83 -9.19
CA LEU A 240 10.71 9.85 -7.73
C LEU A 240 12.05 9.25 -7.27
N PRO A 241 12.58 9.67 -6.10
CA PRO A 241 13.90 9.28 -5.64
C PRO A 241 14.01 7.80 -5.20
N ALA A 242 12.88 7.09 -5.09
CA ALA A 242 12.82 5.70 -4.67
C ALA A 242 11.84 4.89 -5.54
N PRO A 243 11.97 3.55 -5.57
CA PRO A 243 11.07 2.71 -6.33
C PRO A 243 9.61 2.84 -5.87
N TRP A 244 8.67 2.57 -6.77
CA TRP A 244 7.24 2.66 -6.47
C TRP A 244 6.51 1.35 -6.79
N LEU A 245 5.44 1.11 -6.02
CA LEU A 245 4.52 -0.02 -6.12
C LEU A 245 3.12 0.49 -6.42
N LEU A 246 2.42 -0.23 -7.29
CA LEU A 246 1.03 0.07 -7.60
C LEU A 246 0.10 -0.45 -6.50
N LEU A 247 -0.79 0.41 -6.00
CA LEU A 247 -1.90 0.01 -5.13
C LEU A 247 -3.17 -0.28 -5.94
N SER A 248 -3.98 -1.22 -5.46
CA SER A 248 -5.19 -1.66 -6.17
C SER A 248 -6.31 -0.62 -6.33
N GLY A 249 -6.40 0.38 -5.44
CA GLY A 249 -7.26 1.55 -5.65
C GLY A 249 -8.78 1.30 -5.70
N GLY A 250 -9.26 0.07 -5.52
CA GLY A 250 -10.67 -0.29 -5.72
C GLY A 250 -10.98 -0.89 -7.10
N LEU A 251 -9.97 -1.13 -7.93
CA LEU A 251 -10.09 -1.95 -9.14
C LEU A 251 -10.44 -3.41 -8.77
N ASN A 252 -11.21 -4.06 -9.63
CA ASN A 252 -11.37 -5.52 -9.56
C ASN A 252 -10.10 -6.24 -10.05
N ALA A 253 -10.04 -7.57 -9.91
CA ALA A 253 -8.87 -8.37 -10.28
C ALA A 253 -8.42 -8.15 -11.73
N ASP A 254 -9.33 -8.23 -12.70
CA ASP A 254 -8.99 -8.12 -14.12
C ASP A 254 -8.53 -6.73 -14.52
N GLN A 255 -9.20 -5.70 -13.99
CA GLN A 255 -8.79 -4.31 -14.19
C GLN A 255 -7.41 -4.06 -13.57
N PHE A 256 -7.15 -4.62 -12.38
CA PHE A 256 -5.88 -4.45 -11.70
C PHE A 256 -4.73 -5.14 -12.42
N VAL A 257 -4.94 -6.32 -13.00
CA VAL A 257 -3.94 -7.00 -13.83
C VAL A 257 -3.55 -6.13 -15.03
N GLN A 258 -4.52 -5.55 -15.74
CA GLN A 258 -4.25 -4.67 -16.89
C GLN A 258 -3.49 -3.39 -16.49
N VAL A 259 -3.88 -2.75 -15.38
CA VAL A 259 -3.20 -1.53 -14.90
C VAL A 259 -1.81 -1.84 -14.36
N LEU A 260 -1.62 -3.00 -13.71
CA LEU A 260 -0.29 -3.43 -13.26
C LEU A 260 0.65 -3.64 -14.45
N GLU A 261 0.17 -4.23 -15.55
CA GLU A 261 0.99 -4.41 -16.75
C GLU A 261 1.50 -3.06 -17.29
N ALA A 262 0.61 -2.07 -17.40
CA ALA A 262 0.96 -0.70 -17.78
C ALA A 262 1.93 -0.06 -16.76
N ALA A 263 1.68 -0.23 -15.45
CA ALA A 263 2.52 0.31 -14.39
C ALA A 263 3.95 -0.27 -14.41
N LEU A 264 4.10 -1.57 -14.68
CA LEU A 264 5.40 -2.23 -14.80
C LEU A 264 6.19 -1.70 -16.00
N ARG A 265 5.53 -1.47 -17.15
CA ARG A 265 6.15 -0.81 -18.32
C ARG A 265 6.52 0.65 -18.03
N ALA A 266 5.77 1.32 -17.16
CA ALA A 266 6.06 2.67 -16.70
C ALA A 266 7.17 2.76 -15.63
N GLY A 267 7.65 1.63 -15.11
CA GLY A 267 8.78 1.55 -14.18
C GLY A 267 8.43 1.15 -12.74
N ALA A 268 7.18 0.76 -12.45
CA ALA A 268 6.82 0.17 -11.17
C ALA A 268 7.69 -1.07 -10.88
N ARG A 269 7.98 -1.30 -9.59
CA ARG A 269 8.71 -2.49 -9.14
C ARG A 269 7.80 -3.59 -8.59
N GLY A 270 6.49 -3.42 -8.72
CA GLY A 270 5.50 -4.41 -8.35
C GLY A 270 4.24 -3.78 -7.81
N TYR A 271 3.58 -4.48 -6.90
CA TYR A 271 2.30 -4.07 -6.34
C TYR A 271 2.25 -4.27 -4.84
N LEU A 272 1.42 -3.45 -4.20
CA LEU A 272 0.96 -3.64 -2.82
C LEU A 272 -0.57 -3.56 -2.80
N ALA A 273 -1.17 -4.71 -3.07
CA ALA A 273 -2.59 -4.83 -3.40
C ALA A 273 -3.37 -5.54 -2.29
N GLY A 274 -4.62 -5.13 -2.08
CA GLY A 274 -5.51 -5.77 -1.13
C GLY A 274 -6.81 -6.15 -1.80
N ARG A 275 -7.72 -5.19 -1.89
CA ARG A 275 -9.10 -5.38 -2.36
C ARG A 275 -9.22 -6.10 -3.72
N ALA A 276 -8.35 -5.82 -4.68
CA ALA A 276 -8.36 -6.53 -5.96
C ALA A 276 -8.16 -8.06 -5.83
N VAL A 277 -7.51 -8.52 -4.75
CA VAL A 277 -7.23 -9.93 -4.47
C VAL A 277 -8.32 -10.57 -3.63
N TRP A 278 -8.73 -9.93 -2.53
CA TRP A 278 -9.58 -10.58 -1.53
C TRP A 278 -11.02 -10.07 -1.47
N GLN A 279 -11.36 -8.92 -2.06
CA GLN A 279 -12.70 -8.34 -1.87
C GLN A 279 -13.81 -9.15 -2.54
N HIS A 280 -13.58 -9.69 -3.74
CA HIS A 280 -14.60 -10.48 -4.43
C HIS A 280 -14.94 -11.79 -3.69
N PRO A 281 -13.96 -12.57 -3.18
CA PRO A 281 -14.22 -13.71 -2.29
C PRO A 281 -15.07 -13.38 -1.05
N LEU A 282 -14.97 -12.17 -0.49
CA LEU A 282 -15.74 -11.76 0.70
C LEU A 282 -17.27 -11.79 0.50
N ARG A 283 -17.77 -11.91 -0.73
CA ARG A 283 -19.20 -12.12 -1.00
C ARG A 283 -19.79 -13.37 -0.34
N PHE A 284 -18.94 -14.32 0.05
CA PHE A 284 -19.35 -15.52 0.78
C PHE A 284 -19.34 -15.36 2.30
N TYR A 285 -18.84 -14.25 2.84
CA TYR A 285 -18.91 -13.98 4.28
C TYR A 285 -20.39 -13.80 4.72
N PRO A 286 -20.86 -14.37 5.85
CA PRO A 286 -20.07 -14.98 6.93
C PRO A 286 -19.84 -16.50 6.82
N ASP A 287 -20.13 -17.16 5.69
CA ASP A 287 -19.78 -18.57 5.48
C ASP A 287 -18.25 -18.71 5.31
N ARG A 288 -17.58 -19.02 6.42
CA ARG A 288 -16.11 -19.09 6.51
C ARG A 288 -15.52 -20.23 5.69
N SER A 289 -16.24 -21.34 5.56
CA SER A 289 -15.76 -22.49 4.78
C SER A 289 -15.75 -22.14 3.30
N ARG A 290 -16.88 -21.63 2.80
CA ARG A 290 -16.99 -21.20 1.41
C ARG A 290 -16.09 -20.01 1.08
N LEU A 291 -15.94 -19.07 2.01
CA LEU A 291 -14.98 -17.98 1.87
C LEU A 291 -13.54 -18.49 1.75
N ARG A 292 -13.14 -19.45 2.58
CA ARG A 292 -11.79 -20.04 2.52
C ARG A 292 -11.54 -20.71 1.16
N GLU A 293 -12.51 -21.43 0.64
CA GLU A 293 -12.44 -22.04 -0.70
C GLU A 293 -12.29 -20.97 -1.79
N ALA A 294 -13.15 -19.94 -1.77
CA ALA A 294 -13.06 -18.85 -2.74
C ALA A 294 -11.74 -18.06 -2.67
N LEU A 295 -11.15 -17.89 -1.48
CA LEU A 295 -9.82 -17.27 -1.34
C LEU A 295 -8.72 -18.14 -1.95
N ARG A 296 -8.82 -19.47 -1.82
CA ARG A 296 -7.86 -20.42 -2.40
C ARG A 296 -7.99 -20.54 -3.92
N GLU A 297 -9.19 -20.38 -4.45
CA GLU A 297 -9.43 -20.44 -5.88
C GLU A 297 -9.14 -19.05 -6.51
N GLU A 298 -10.01 -18.08 -6.25
CA GLU A 298 -10.00 -16.79 -6.94
C GLU A 298 -8.87 -15.86 -6.44
N GLY A 299 -8.61 -15.86 -5.13
CA GLY A 299 -7.59 -15.02 -4.51
C GLY A 299 -6.18 -15.44 -4.91
N LEU A 300 -5.87 -16.73 -4.84
CA LEU A 300 -4.57 -17.26 -5.27
C LEU A 300 -4.40 -17.22 -6.78
N GLU A 301 -5.46 -17.44 -7.58
CA GLU A 301 -5.41 -17.24 -9.03
C GLU A 301 -5.03 -15.79 -9.38
N THR A 302 -5.66 -14.83 -8.71
CA THR A 302 -5.33 -13.40 -8.90
C THR A 302 -3.86 -13.13 -8.55
N LEU A 303 -3.37 -13.62 -7.40
CA LEU A 303 -1.96 -13.46 -7.02
C LEU A 303 -1.01 -14.11 -8.03
N HIS A 304 -1.35 -15.30 -8.53
CA HIS A 304 -0.54 -15.98 -9.55
C HIS A 304 -0.41 -15.11 -10.80
N ARG A 305 -1.53 -14.61 -11.35
CA ARG A 305 -1.53 -13.71 -12.51
C ARG A 305 -0.68 -12.46 -12.28
N LEU A 306 -0.79 -11.83 -11.11
CA LEU A 306 0.00 -10.64 -10.77
C LEU A 306 1.50 -10.95 -10.62
N ASN A 307 1.85 -12.10 -10.03
CA ASN A 307 3.23 -12.52 -9.86
C ASN A 307 3.91 -12.87 -11.19
N GLU A 308 3.20 -13.51 -12.12
CA GLU A 308 3.72 -13.77 -13.48
C GLU A 308 4.12 -12.46 -14.19
N LEU A 309 3.33 -11.40 -14.03
CA LEU A 309 3.68 -10.09 -14.57
C LEU A 309 5.00 -9.54 -14.03
N LEU A 310 5.35 -9.81 -12.76
CA LEU A 310 6.62 -9.34 -12.18
C LEU A 310 7.83 -9.92 -12.93
N HIS A 311 7.73 -11.12 -13.49
CA HIS A 311 8.84 -11.73 -14.23
C HIS A 311 9.15 -11.00 -15.55
N THR A 312 8.28 -10.11 -16.02
CA THR A 312 8.50 -9.28 -17.22
C THR A 312 9.50 -8.14 -17.00
N ILE A 313 9.69 -7.67 -15.76
CA ILE A 313 10.60 -6.57 -15.45
C ILE A 313 11.99 -7.09 -15.08
N LYS A 314 13.05 -6.37 -15.50
CA LYS A 314 14.44 -6.78 -15.22
C LYS A 314 14.77 -6.76 -13.71
N PRO A 315 15.59 -7.72 -13.22
CA PRO A 315 16.03 -7.74 -11.83
C PRO A 315 16.90 -6.52 -11.52
N ILE A 316 16.77 -5.99 -10.30
CA ILE A 316 17.65 -4.96 -9.75
C ILE A 316 18.15 -5.45 -8.39
N HIS A 317 19.44 -5.23 -8.10
CA HIS A 317 20.02 -5.56 -6.80
C HIS A 317 20.52 -4.27 -6.12
N PRO A 318 20.15 -4.05 -4.85
CA PRO A 318 20.69 -2.91 -4.11
C PRO A 318 22.19 -3.08 -3.88
N GLU A 319 22.91 -1.97 -3.95
CA GLU A 319 24.31 -1.90 -3.52
C GLU A 319 24.34 -1.62 -2.01
N VAL A 320 25.11 -2.41 -1.27
CA VAL A 320 25.23 -2.25 0.18
C VAL A 320 26.43 -1.35 0.48
N ASP A 321 26.18 -0.21 1.13
CA ASP A 321 27.23 0.71 1.56
C ASP A 321 27.75 0.30 2.94
N TRP A 322 28.60 -0.74 2.97
CA TRP A 322 29.18 -1.24 4.21
C TRP A 322 30.56 -1.83 4.02
N ARG A 323 31.46 -1.49 4.94
CA ARG A 323 32.78 -2.09 5.11
C ARG A 323 33.07 -2.18 6.59
N LEU A 324 33.51 -3.34 7.06
CA LEU A 324 34.06 -3.47 8.41
C LEU A 324 35.46 -2.82 8.43
N GLU A 325 35.58 -1.65 9.04
CA GLU A 325 36.86 -0.98 9.19
C GLU A 325 37.72 -1.66 10.26
N GLY A 326 39.04 -1.67 10.07
CA GLY A 326 40.00 -2.16 11.07
C GLY A 326 40.32 -3.65 11.05
N ILE A 327 39.73 -4.44 10.14
CA ILE A 327 40.19 -5.79 9.84
C ILE A 327 40.95 -5.74 8.51
N ALA A 328 42.27 -5.63 8.60
CA ALA A 328 43.15 -5.90 7.47
C ALA A 328 42.98 -7.38 7.05
N GLY A 329 43.03 -7.63 5.74
CA GLY A 329 43.38 -8.95 5.24
C GLY A 329 44.83 -9.28 5.56
#